data_AF-A0A0F0CQA3-F1
#
_entry.id   AF-A0A0F0CQA3-F1
#
_cell.length_a   1.000
_cell.length_b   1.000
_cell.length_c   1.000
_cell.angle_alpha   90.00
_cell.angle_beta   90.00
_cell.angle_gamma   90.00
#
_symmetry.space_group_name_H-M   'P 1'
#
loop_
_entity.id
_entity.type
_entity.pdbx_description
1 polymer ?
#
loop_
_entity_poly.entity_id
_entity_poly.type
_entity_poly.pdbx_seq_one_letter_code
_entity_poly.pdbx_strand_id
1 'polypeptide(L)'
;MANYSTVFNQLLALIPRYHFERFVNSFNGDRYVKTLKCWNQLGSLLYAQASGKKSLREIVNGLEINNSKLYNASLNSDHWLRCENRL
;
A
#
# COMPACT_ATOMS: atom_id res chain seq x y z
N MET A 1 24.48 -0.52 -4.73
CA MET A 1 23.52 -1.55 -4.28
C MET A 1 22.33 -1.50 -5.22
N ALA A 2 22.14 -2.52 -6.04
CA ALA A 2 21.04 -2.57 -6.99
C ALA A 2 19.72 -2.68 -6.21
N ASN A 3 18.95 -1.59 -6.17
CA ASN A 3 17.59 -1.62 -5.66
C ASN A 3 16.81 -2.60 -6.52
N TYR A 4 16.36 -3.71 -5.92
CA TYR A 4 15.40 -4.60 -6.55
C TYR A 4 14.08 -3.85 -6.65
N SER A 5 13.94 -3.02 -7.68
CA SER A 5 12.67 -2.40 -8.02
C SER A 5 11.76 -3.52 -8.50
N THR A 6 10.99 -4.10 -7.57
CA THR A 6 9.87 -4.98 -7.90
C THR A 6 9.02 -4.29 -8.97
N VAL A 7 8.42 -5.05 -9.88
CA VAL A 7 7.49 -4.51 -10.91
C VAL A 7 6.43 -3.61 -10.26
N PHE A 8 6.03 -3.95 -9.03
CA PHE A 8 5.17 -3.13 -8.18
C PHE A 8 5.72 -1.72 -7.88
N ASN A 9 7.02 -1.60 -7.62
CA ASN A 9 7.67 -0.32 -7.38
C ASN A 9 7.74 0.53 -8.65
N GLN A 10 7.95 -0.10 -9.81
CA GLN A 10 7.87 0.58 -11.11
C GLN A 10 6.44 1.04 -11.42
N LEU A 11 5.44 0.20 -11.13
CA LEU A 11 4.02 0.56 -11.26
C LEU A 11 3.63 1.73 -10.35
N LEU A 12 4.09 1.73 -9.09
CA LEU A 12 3.87 2.86 -8.18
C LEU A 12 4.60 4.13 -8.63
N ALA A 13 5.78 4.00 -9.24
CA ALA A 13 6.52 5.15 -9.78
C ALA A 13 5.81 5.82 -10.96
N LEU A 14 4.93 5.11 -11.69
CA LEU A 14 4.09 5.71 -12.72
C LEU A 14 3.01 6.64 -12.15
N ILE A 15 2.66 6.48 -10.88
CA ILE A 15 1.65 7.29 -10.22
C ILE A 15 2.36 8.41 -9.45
N PRO A 16 2.25 9.67 -9.88
CA PRO A 16 2.92 10.76 -9.19
C PRO A 16 2.29 11.01 -7.82
N ARG A 17 3.02 10.61 -6.77
CA ARG A 17 2.58 10.68 -5.37
C ARG A 17 2.06 12.05 -4.95
N TYR A 18 2.73 13.12 -5.39
CA TYR A 18 2.34 14.49 -5.07
C TYR A 18 0.94 14.86 -5.58
N HIS A 19 0.63 14.49 -6.83
CA HIS A 19 -0.68 14.77 -7.42
C HIS A 19 -1.77 13.94 -6.72
N PHE A 20 -1.48 12.69 -6.40
CA PHE A 20 -2.40 11.83 -5.66
C PHE A 20 -2.70 12.38 -4.25
N GLU A 21 -1.67 12.73 -3.48
CA GLU A 21 -1.86 13.28 -2.12
C GLU A 21 -2.63 14.61 -2.17
N ARG A 22 -2.38 15.46 -3.17
CA ARG A 22 -3.17 16.68 -3.39
C ARG A 22 -4.65 16.37 -3.64
N PHE A 23 -4.95 15.37 -4.48
CA PHE A 23 -6.32 14.90 -4.71
C PHE A 23 -6.97 14.38 -3.43
N VAL A 24 -6.30 13.48 -2.70
CA VAL A 24 -6.83 12.92 -1.44
C VAL A 24 -7.13 14.03 -0.43
N ASN A 25 -6.26 15.03 -0.33
CA ASN A 25 -6.47 16.18 0.54
C ASN A 25 -7.66 17.04 0.08
N SER A 26 -7.81 17.30 -1.22
CA SER A 26 -8.95 18.05 -1.77
C SER A 26 -10.29 17.37 -1.52
N PHE A 27 -10.34 16.03 -1.57
CA PHE A 27 -11.53 15.24 -1.26
C PHE A 27 -11.63 14.83 0.22
N ASN A 28 -10.69 15.26 1.05
CA ASN A 28 -10.60 14.90 2.45
C ASN A 28 -10.64 13.37 2.71
N GLY A 29 -10.10 12.57 1.78
CA GLY A 29 -10.21 11.11 1.79
C GLY A 29 -9.58 10.43 3.01
N ASP A 30 -8.59 11.07 3.64
CA ASP A 30 -7.93 10.59 4.86
C ASP A 30 -8.57 11.15 6.17
N ARG A 31 -9.71 11.84 6.13
CA ARG A 31 -10.31 12.54 7.31
C ARG A 31 -10.52 11.65 8.54
N TYR A 32 -10.94 10.40 8.32
CA TYR A 32 -11.29 9.45 9.40
C TYR A 32 -10.40 8.20 9.42
N VAL A 33 -9.33 8.21 8.63
CA VAL A 33 -8.45 7.05 8.51
C VAL A 33 -7.57 6.94 9.76
N LYS A 34 -7.64 5.80 10.45
CA LYS A 34 -6.84 5.53 11.65
C LYS A 34 -5.48 4.89 11.35
N THR A 35 -5.44 4.00 10.36
CA THR A 35 -4.29 3.11 10.12
C THR A 35 -3.98 2.96 8.63
N LEU A 36 -5.00 2.96 7.78
CA LEU A 36 -4.88 2.65 6.37
C LEU A 36 -5.11 3.87 5.47
N LYS A 37 -4.07 4.68 5.28
CA LYS A 37 -4.08 5.88 4.41
C LYS A 37 -4.46 5.53 2.97
N CYS A 38 -5.08 6.47 2.26
CA CYS A 38 -5.52 6.29 0.87
C CYS A 38 -4.38 5.83 -0.06
N TRP A 39 -3.14 6.29 0.19
CA TRP A 39 -1.95 5.81 -0.53
C TRP A 39 -1.67 4.31 -0.29
N ASN A 40 -1.78 3.86 0.96
CA ASN A 40 -1.60 2.46 1.31
C ASN A 40 -2.76 1.60 0.77
N GLN A 41 -3.99 2.14 0.71
CA GLN A 41 -5.14 1.49 0.08
C GLN A 41 -4.90 1.28 -1.41
N LEU A 42 -4.43 2.33 -2.10
CA LEU A 42 -4.07 2.27 -3.51
C LEU A 42 -3.02 1.19 -3.76
N GLY A 43 -1.95 1.17 -2.95
CA GLY A 43 -0.92 0.14 -3.02
C GLY A 43 -1.46 -1.28 -2.85
N SER A 44 -2.33 -1.51 -1.86
CA SER A 44 -2.95 -2.82 -1.64
C SER A 44 -3.87 -3.25 -2.79
N LEU A 45 -4.64 -2.32 -3.37
CA LEU A 45 -5.49 -2.59 -4.52
C LEU A 45 -4.66 -2.89 -5.78
N LEU A 46 -3.60 -2.12 -6.04
CA LEU A 46 -2.67 -2.40 -7.14
C LEU A 46 -1.98 -3.75 -6.98
N TYR A 47 -1.56 -4.09 -5.77
CA TYR A 47 -0.98 -5.40 -5.47
C TYR A 47 -1.98 -6.53 -5.72
N ALA A 48 -3.23 -6.35 -5.32
CA ALA A 48 -4.30 -7.31 -5.54
C ALA A 48 -4.55 -7.55 -7.04
N GLN A 49 -4.66 -6.48 -7.82
CA GLN A 49 -4.85 -6.54 -9.27
C GLN A 49 -3.66 -7.20 -9.96
N ALA A 50 -2.43 -6.80 -9.61
CA ALA A 50 -1.20 -7.37 -10.18
C ALA A 50 -1.00 -8.85 -9.82
N SER A 51 -1.46 -9.27 -8.63
CA SER A 51 -1.37 -10.66 -8.15
C SER A 51 -2.58 -11.52 -8.52
N GLY A 52 -3.62 -10.94 -9.15
CA GLY A 52 -4.88 -11.64 -9.46
C GLY A 52 -5.65 -12.12 -8.22
N LYS A 53 -5.39 -11.55 -7.04
CA LYS A 53 -6.03 -11.96 -5.78
C LYS A 53 -7.44 -11.39 -5.70
N LYS A 54 -8.41 -12.24 -5.33
CA LYS A 54 -9.83 -11.87 -5.31
C LYS A 54 -10.38 -11.67 -3.89
N SER A 55 -9.75 -12.28 -2.89
CA SER A 55 -10.16 -12.13 -1.49
C SER A 55 -9.28 -11.14 -0.72
N LEU A 56 -9.92 -10.31 0.11
CA LEU A 56 -9.23 -9.41 1.03
C LEU A 56 -8.22 -10.15 1.92
N ARG A 57 -8.58 -11.37 2.35
CA ARG A 57 -7.70 -12.22 3.17
C ARG A 57 -6.44 -12.62 2.42
N GLU A 58 -6.56 -13.00 1.15
CA GLU A 58 -5.40 -13.35 0.33
C GLU A 58 -4.50 -12.15 0.11
N ILE A 59 -5.10 -10.96 -0.06
CA ILE A 59 -4.37 -9.71 -0.25
C ILE A 59 -3.58 -9.38 1.00
N VAL A 60 -4.22 -9.40 2.18
CA VAL A 60 -3.56 -9.15 3.48
C VAL A 60 -2.44 -10.16 3.73
N ASN A 61 -2.73 -11.46 3.60
CA ASN A 61 -1.74 -12.52 3.83
C ASN A 61 -0.57 -12.43 2.83
N GLY A 62 -0.87 -12.09 1.58
CA GLY A 62 0.16 -11.87 0.55
C GLY A 62 1.04 -10.64 0.80
N LEU A 63 0.46 -9.57 1.35
CA LEU A 63 1.20 -8.37 1.76
C LEU A 63 2.05 -8.62 3.00
N GLU A 64 1.55 -9.38 3.99
CA GLU A 64 2.28 -9.77 5.20
C GLU A 64 3.50 -10.63 4.88
N ILE A 65 3.33 -11.66 4.04
CA ILE A 65 4.43 -12.54 3.61
C ILE A 65 5.50 -11.75 2.83
N ASN A 66 5.09 -10.73 2.06
CA ASN A 66 5.99 -9.91 1.26
C ASN A 66 6.39 -8.60 1.94
N ASN A 67 6.07 -8.41 3.23
CA ASN A 67 6.28 -7.15 3.94
C ASN A 67 7.76 -6.74 3.94
N SER A 68 8.67 -7.70 4.10
CA SER A 68 10.13 -7.47 4.02
C SER A 68 10.62 -7.00 2.65
N LYS A 69 9.93 -7.38 1.56
CA LYS A 69 10.27 -6.98 0.17
C LYS A 69 9.56 -5.68 -0.24
N LEU A 70 8.41 -5.39 0.36
CA LEU A 70 7.59 -4.19 0.11
C LEU A 70 7.95 -3.01 1.01
N TYR A 71 8.73 -3.23 2.08
CA TYR A 71 9.24 -2.17 2.96
C TYR A 71 10.05 -1.11 2.18
N ASN A 72 10.78 -1.53 1.14
CA ASN A 72 11.51 -0.63 0.23
C ASN A 72 10.63 0.02 -0.84
N ALA A 73 9.35 -0.33 -0.92
CA ALA A 73 8.43 0.04 -1.99
C ALA A 73 7.34 1.03 -1.57
N SER A 74 7.65 1.96 -0.67
CA SER A 74 6.75 3.05 -0.24
C SER A 74 5.64 2.66 0.75
N LEU A 75 5.64 1.43 1.27
CA LEU A 75 4.69 0.93 2.27
C LEU A 75 5.42 0.79 3.63
N ASN A 76 5.42 1.85 4.44
CA ASN A 76 5.94 1.76 5.82
C ASN A 76 5.06 0.81 6.63
N SER A 77 5.65 -0.30 7.10
CA SER A 77 4.97 -1.35 7.86
C SER A 77 4.55 -0.93 9.27
N ASP A 78 5.05 0.21 9.79
CA ASP A 78 4.75 0.67 11.16
C ASP A 78 3.27 0.98 11.40
N HIS A 79 2.50 1.20 10.33
CA HIS A 79 1.06 1.46 10.43
C HIS A 79 0.19 0.20 10.48
N TRP A 80 0.71 -0.97 10.07
CA TRP A 80 -0.09 -2.19 9.89
C TRP A 80 -0.13 -3.11 11.11
N LEU A 81 0.99 -3.23 11.85
CA LEU A 81 1.07 -4.01 13.10
C LEU A 81 0.15 -3.47 14.22
N ARG A 82 -0.30 -2.21 14.10
CA ARG A 82 -1.24 -1.60 15.04
C ARG A 82 -2.71 -1.91 14.73
N CYS A 83 -2.99 -2.43 13.52
CA CYS A 83 -4.32 -2.85 13.10
C CYS A 83 -4.67 -4.27 13.59
N GLU A 84 -3.68 -5.14 13.74
CA GLU A 84 -3.87 -6.51 14.25
C GLU A 84 -4.13 -6.52 15.77
N ASN A 85 -3.54 -5.61 16.54
CA ASN A 85 -3.78 -5.45 17.98
C ASN A 85 -5.14 -4.79 18.35
N ARG A 86 -6.11 -4.73 17.43
CA ARG A 86 -7.45 -4.18 17.69
C ARG A 86 -8.58 -4.97 17.02
N LEU A 87 -8.27 -6.12 16.42
CA LEU A 87 -9.24 -7.18 16.14
C LEU A 87 -9.10 -8.26 17.22
#